data_AF-A0A4Y8JRA2-F1
#
_entry.id   AF-A0A4Y8JRA2-F1
#
_cell.length_a   1.000
_cell.length_b   1.000
_cell.length_c   1.000
_cell.angle_alpha   90.00
_cell.angle_beta   90.00
_cell.angle_gamma   90.00
#
_symmetry.space_group_name_H-M   'P 1'
#
loop_
_entity.id
_entity.type
_entity.pdbx_description
1 polymer ?
#
loop_
_entity_poly.entity_id
_entity_poly.type
_entity_poly.pdbx_seq_one_letter_code
_entity_poly.pdbx_strand_id
1 'polypeptide(L)'
;MFNDFKVANYSKALLSPELYARHLSRLFSGDVADGLTVTPGTGLQVVLAPGNAMVRYGSANVASARLVSLVASFNLAIGTADVSNPRIDLVVVYIDNAVSLPTGVPTTANLDGLGVAKAKIVPGTAAASPVAANATAIQASVGSGNPYTVVAQVRVDAGVSVIASNKITDVRALSTPVIANGSIPFAKTSGIWWEEIGRTTIGTPTNTISVTGLPIRKHLHVIVTLFSTAPNYNIGAIVRFNNDSGSNYVKRSADNYGAPGTVLVAQSNISLTATTTINSLISKFDVLNYTAYEKSITGVENINVGNSSSNASVIAQFSAKWANTTAAVSQIDIVNAGTSQYAIGSEVIVLGRD
;
A
#
# COMPACT_ATOMS: atom_id res chain seq x y z
N MET A 1 9.81 1.14 -42.41
CA MET A 1 8.43 0.92 -41.91
C MET A 1 8.53 0.15 -40.61
N PHE A 2 7.95 0.65 -39.51
CA PHE A 2 8.03 -0.04 -38.20
C PHE A 2 6.93 -1.10 -38.11
N ASN A 3 7.26 -2.34 -38.43
CA ASN A 3 6.28 -3.44 -38.43
C ASN A 3 5.81 -3.83 -37.01
N ASP A 4 6.53 -3.40 -35.98
CA ASP A 4 6.27 -3.82 -34.59
C ASP A 4 5.24 -2.95 -33.86
N PHE A 5 5.01 -1.72 -34.34
CA PHE A 5 3.96 -0.86 -33.80
C PHE A 5 2.59 -1.28 -34.35
N LYS A 6 1.70 -1.72 -33.45
CA LYS A 6 0.33 -2.15 -33.79
C LYS A 6 -0.67 -1.16 -33.18
N VAL A 7 -1.72 -0.83 -33.93
CA VAL A 7 -2.82 0.02 -33.48
C VAL A 7 -4.10 -0.80 -33.42
N ALA A 8 -4.68 -0.94 -32.23
CA ALA A 8 -5.87 -1.76 -32.00
C ALA A 8 -7.18 -1.07 -32.45
N ASN A 9 -7.23 0.26 -32.38
CA ASN A 9 -8.44 1.08 -32.52
C ASN A 9 -8.39 1.99 -33.74
N TYR A 10 -8.04 1.44 -34.90
CA TYR A 10 -8.02 2.17 -36.17
C TYR A 10 -9.09 1.63 -37.12
N SER A 11 -9.75 2.51 -37.88
CA SER A 11 -10.97 2.17 -38.65
C SER A 11 -10.80 1.04 -39.68
N LYS A 12 -9.58 0.80 -40.14
CA LYS A 12 -9.25 -0.28 -41.09
C LYS A 12 -8.45 -1.43 -40.47
N ALA A 13 -8.19 -1.40 -39.17
CA ALA A 13 -7.41 -2.43 -38.50
C ALA A 13 -8.32 -3.59 -38.05
N LEU A 14 -7.86 -4.81 -38.28
CA LEU A 14 -8.45 -6.01 -37.67
C LEU A 14 -7.73 -6.28 -36.35
N LEU A 15 -8.48 -6.27 -35.26
CA LEU A 15 -7.93 -6.57 -33.94
C LEU A 15 -7.67 -8.07 -33.81
N SER A 16 -6.41 -8.46 -33.58
CA SER A 16 -6.09 -9.84 -33.25
C SER A 16 -6.44 -10.16 -31.80
N PRO A 17 -6.85 -11.41 -31.48
CA PRO A 17 -7.06 -11.84 -30.10
C PRO A 17 -5.84 -11.59 -29.21
N GLU A 18 -4.64 -11.71 -29.79
CA GLU A 18 -3.37 -11.46 -29.13
C GLU A 18 -3.21 -10.01 -28.66
N LEU A 19 -3.53 -9.06 -29.54
CA LEU A 19 -3.37 -7.63 -29.24
C LEU A 19 -4.36 -7.19 -28.16
N TYR A 20 -5.59 -7.71 -28.19
CA TYR A 20 -6.59 -7.48 -27.16
C TYR A 20 -6.13 -8.05 -25.80
N ALA A 21 -5.76 -9.34 -25.77
CA ALA A 21 -5.40 -10.02 -24.54
C ALA A 21 -4.20 -9.37 -23.85
N ARG A 22 -3.19 -8.94 -24.61
CA ARG A 22 -2.01 -8.25 -24.08
C ARG A 22 -2.32 -6.92 -23.40
N HIS A 23 -3.29 -6.15 -23.89
CA HIS A 23 -3.67 -4.90 -23.23
C HIS A 23 -4.43 -5.21 -21.93
N LEU A 24 -5.40 -6.13 -21.99
CA LEU A 24 -6.20 -6.50 -20.84
C LEU A 24 -5.35 -7.11 -19.72
N SER A 25 -4.42 -8.01 -20.05
CA SER A 25 -3.59 -8.72 -19.08
C SER A 25 -2.62 -7.83 -18.32
N ARG A 26 -2.36 -6.62 -18.82
CA ARG A 26 -1.49 -5.63 -18.16
C ARG A 26 -2.25 -4.72 -17.19
N LEU A 27 -3.57 -4.69 -17.28
CA LEU A 27 -4.41 -3.96 -16.33
C LEU A 27 -4.51 -4.69 -14.99
N PHE A 28 -4.15 -5.97 -14.94
CA PHE A 28 -4.27 -6.81 -13.76
C PHE A 28 -2.97 -7.55 -13.42
N SER A 29 -2.72 -7.72 -12.13
CA SER A 29 -1.73 -8.64 -11.56
C SER A 29 -2.46 -9.85 -10.98
N GLY A 30 -1.87 -11.04 -10.99
CA GLY A 30 -2.55 -12.28 -10.57
C GLY A 30 -3.50 -12.84 -11.63
N ASP A 31 -3.70 -14.15 -11.65
CA ASP A 31 -4.32 -14.90 -12.74
C ASP A 31 -5.83 -15.08 -12.57
N VAL A 32 -6.31 -15.39 -11.36
CA VAL A 32 -7.71 -15.81 -11.12
C VAL A 32 -8.57 -14.62 -10.75
N ALA A 33 -9.57 -14.28 -11.58
CA ALA A 33 -10.48 -13.18 -11.30
C ALA A 33 -11.49 -13.55 -10.20
N ASP A 34 -12.07 -14.74 -10.30
CA ASP A 34 -13.08 -15.25 -9.37
C ASP A 34 -13.22 -16.78 -9.52
N GLY A 35 -13.81 -17.42 -8.52
CA GLY A 35 -14.12 -18.86 -8.58
C GLY A 35 -12.87 -19.74 -8.74
N LEU A 36 -12.99 -20.88 -9.43
CA LEU A 36 -11.92 -21.89 -9.53
C LEU A 36 -11.45 -22.41 -8.16
N THR A 37 -12.36 -22.42 -7.18
CA THR A 37 -12.10 -23.00 -5.87
C THR A 37 -12.06 -24.51 -5.98
N VAL A 38 -11.12 -25.12 -5.27
CA VAL A 38 -10.99 -26.58 -5.21
C VAL A 38 -11.58 -27.08 -3.89
N THR A 39 -12.51 -28.02 -3.98
CA THR A 39 -13.15 -28.65 -2.81
C THR A 39 -13.03 -30.17 -2.88
N PRO A 40 -13.21 -30.90 -1.77
CA PRO A 40 -13.28 -32.36 -1.81
C PRO A 40 -14.38 -32.88 -2.75
N GLY A 41 -14.09 -33.93 -3.49
CA GLY A 41 -15.07 -34.70 -4.26
C GLY A 41 -15.40 -36.04 -3.61
N THR A 42 -16.16 -36.88 -4.31
CA THR A 42 -16.45 -38.25 -3.87
C THR A 42 -15.25 -39.16 -4.18
N GLY A 43 -14.75 -39.86 -3.15
CA GLY A 43 -13.55 -40.70 -3.26
C GLY A 43 -12.25 -39.88 -3.32
N LEU A 44 -11.21 -40.43 -3.95
CA LEU A 44 -9.94 -39.75 -4.22
C LEU A 44 -10.09 -38.76 -5.39
N GLN A 45 -10.95 -37.77 -5.20
CA GLN A 45 -11.21 -36.74 -6.20
C GLN A 45 -11.29 -35.37 -5.54
N VAL A 46 -11.03 -34.34 -6.34
CA VAL A 46 -11.35 -32.96 -6.00
C VAL A 46 -12.26 -32.37 -7.06
N VAL A 47 -13.09 -31.43 -6.66
CA VAL A 47 -14.01 -30.71 -7.52
C VAL A 47 -13.41 -29.33 -7.80
N LEU A 48 -13.28 -28.96 -9.07
CA LEU A 48 -12.99 -27.58 -9.44
C LEU A 48 -14.32 -26.87 -9.74
N ALA A 49 -14.62 -25.82 -8.98
CA ALA A 49 -15.83 -25.03 -9.14
C ALA A 49 -15.71 -24.01 -10.29
N PRO A 50 -16.84 -23.56 -10.89
CA PRO A 50 -16.89 -22.49 -11.89
C PRO A 50 -16.08 -21.26 -11.49
N GLY A 51 -15.59 -20.51 -12.48
CA GLY A 51 -14.82 -19.29 -12.26
C GLY A 51 -14.08 -18.82 -13.50
N ASN A 52 -13.45 -17.64 -13.39
CA ASN A 52 -12.74 -17.02 -14.50
C ASN A 52 -11.28 -16.77 -14.14
N ALA A 53 -10.41 -16.97 -15.11
CA ALA A 53 -8.98 -16.73 -14.97
C ALA A 53 -8.31 -16.29 -16.26
N MET A 54 -7.12 -15.75 -16.09
CA MET A 54 -6.18 -15.40 -17.14
C MET A 54 -5.00 -16.36 -17.03
N VAL A 55 -4.78 -17.17 -18.05
CA VAL A 55 -3.59 -18.03 -18.14
C VAL A 55 -2.52 -17.27 -18.91
N ARG A 56 -1.56 -16.69 -18.17
CA ARG A 56 -0.51 -15.84 -18.74
C ARG A 56 0.59 -16.65 -19.41
N TYR A 57 1.19 -16.07 -20.46
CA TYR A 57 2.34 -16.62 -21.16
C TYR A 57 3.21 -15.52 -21.75
N GLY A 58 4.40 -15.90 -22.20
CA GLY A 58 5.44 -14.96 -22.60
C GLY A 58 6.08 -14.27 -21.40
N SER A 59 6.96 -13.30 -21.67
CA SER A 59 7.68 -12.57 -20.63
C SER A 59 7.74 -11.07 -20.94
N ALA A 60 7.94 -10.27 -19.89
CA ALA A 60 8.17 -8.82 -19.98
C ALA A 60 7.16 -8.06 -20.88
N ASN A 61 7.64 -7.41 -21.93
CA ASN A 61 6.85 -6.53 -22.80
C ASN A 61 5.96 -7.28 -23.80
N VAL A 62 6.15 -8.59 -23.95
CA VAL A 62 5.34 -9.46 -24.81
C VAL A 62 4.45 -10.41 -24.02
N ALA A 63 4.42 -10.28 -22.68
CA ALA A 63 3.52 -11.06 -21.83
C ALA A 63 2.06 -10.79 -22.21
N SER A 64 1.31 -11.86 -22.37
CA SER A 64 -0.09 -11.86 -22.78
C SER A 64 -0.84 -12.96 -22.01
N ALA A 65 -2.11 -13.17 -22.30
CA ALA A 65 -2.91 -14.17 -21.61
C ALA A 65 -3.95 -14.83 -22.51
N ARG A 66 -4.40 -16.02 -22.12
CA ARG A 66 -5.67 -16.59 -22.58
C ARG A 66 -6.70 -16.43 -21.47
N LEU A 67 -7.85 -15.88 -21.83
CA LEU A 67 -8.97 -15.76 -20.90
C LEU A 67 -9.70 -17.11 -20.88
N VAL A 68 -9.97 -17.60 -19.68
CA VAL A 68 -10.63 -18.89 -19.44
C VAL A 68 -11.82 -18.65 -18.55
N SER A 69 -12.95 -19.25 -18.91
CA SER A 69 -14.14 -19.32 -18.08
C SER A 69 -14.56 -20.77 -17.93
N LEU A 70 -14.67 -21.22 -16.69
CA LEU A 70 -15.27 -22.49 -16.35
C LEU A 70 -16.71 -22.24 -15.90
N VAL A 71 -17.67 -22.80 -16.62
CA VAL A 71 -19.11 -22.55 -16.40
C VAL A 71 -19.81 -23.63 -15.58
N ALA A 72 -19.16 -24.77 -15.35
CA ALA A 72 -19.71 -25.88 -14.57
C ALA A 72 -18.61 -26.56 -13.76
N SER A 73 -18.97 -27.10 -12.59
CA SER A 73 -18.04 -27.89 -11.79
C SER A 73 -17.64 -29.16 -12.53
N PHE A 74 -16.39 -29.59 -12.36
CA PHE A 74 -15.94 -30.91 -12.83
C PHE A 74 -15.02 -31.58 -11.82
N ASN A 75 -15.04 -32.91 -11.86
CA ASN A 75 -14.27 -33.75 -10.95
C ASN A 75 -12.91 -34.09 -11.55
N LEU A 76 -11.89 -33.99 -10.72
CA LEU A 76 -10.52 -34.35 -11.02
C LEU A 76 -10.12 -35.55 -10.16
N ALA A 77 -9.87 -36.68 -10.81
CA ALA A 77 -9.36 -37.87 -10.14
C ALA A 77 -7.91 -37.67 -9.72
N ILE A 78 -7.62 -38.05 -8.47
CA ILE A 78 -6.29 -38.04 -7.88
C ILE A 78 -5.83 -39.49 -7.75
N GLY A 79 -4.61 -39.78 -8.18
CA GLY A 79 -4.03 -41.12 -8.01
C GLY A 79 -3.83 -41.45 -6.52
N THR A 80 -3.83 -42.73 -6.16
CA THR A 80 -3.48 -43.16 -4.78
C THR A 80 -2.04 -42.75 -4.44
N ALA A 81 -1.80 -42.26 -3.23
CA ALA A 81 -0.44 -42.01 -2.73
C ALA A 81 0.40 -43.29 -2.67
N ASP A 82 1.72 -43.13 -2.47
CA ASP A 82 2.56 -44.25 -2.06
C ASP A 82 2.02 -44.87 -0.77
N VAL A 83 2.21 -46.18 -0.59
CA VAL A 83 1.67 -46.91 0.58
C VAL A 83 2.29 -46.45 1.90
N SER A 84 3.47 -45.81 1.86
CA SER A 84 4.23 -45.39 3.05
C SER A 84 4.41 -43.88 3.17
N ASN A 85 4.32 -43.12 2.06
CA ASN A 85 4.63 -41.70 2.06
C ASN A 85 3.50 -40.81 1.50
N PRO A 86 3.20 -39.67 2.13
CA PRO A 86 2.31 -38.68 1.57
C PRO A 86 2.91 -38.02 0.30
N ARG A 87 2.07 -37.37 -0.51
CA ARG A 87 2.47 -36.49 -1.63
C ARG A 87 1.67 -35.19 -1.64
N ILE A 88 2.16 -34.17 -2.35
CA ILE A 88 1.42 -32.93 -2.62
C ILE A 88 1.21 -32.80 -4.13
N ASP A 89 -0.06 -32.87 -4.55
CA ASP A 89 -0.46 -32.75 -5.95
C ASP A 89 -0.93 -31.34 -6.26
N LEU A 90 -0.73 -30.89 -7.49
CA LEU A 90 -1.18 -29.59 -7.95
C LEU A 90 -2.44 -29.73 -8.80
N VAL A 91 -3.42 -28.88 -8.54
CA VAL A 91 -4.53 -28.64 -9.46
C VAL A 91 -4.10 -27.52 -10.41
N VAL A 92 -3.92 -27.86 -11.68
CA VAL A 92 -3.40 -26.95 -12.70
C VAL A 92 -4.44 -26.74 -13.78
N VAL A 93 -4.74 -25.47 -14.09
CA VAL A 93 -5.53 -25.06 -15.25
C VAL A 93 -4.55 -24.61 -16.33
N TYR A 94 -4.69 -25.13 -17.55
CA TYR A 94 -3.76 -24.87 -18.64
C TYR A 94 -4.46 -24.74 -19.99
N ILE A 95 -3.73 -24.16 -20.95
CA ILE A 95 -4.15 -24.02 -22.34
C ILE A 95 -3.40 -25.05 -23.16
N ASP A 96 -4.14 -25.94 -23.83
CA ASP A 96 -3.55 -26.91 -24.74
C ASP A 96 -3.37 -26.31 -26.13
N ASN A 97 -2.14 -25.87 -26.43
CA ASN A 97 -1.80 -25.28 -27.72
C ASN A 97 -1.81 -26.29 -28.88
N ALA A 98 -1.87 -27.60 -28.60
CA ALA A 98 -1.96 -28.61 -29.63
C ALA A 98 -3.37 -28.79 -30.19
N VAL A 99 -4.39 -28.21 -29.54
CA VAL A 99 -5.79 -28.28 -30.01
C VAL A 99 -5.97 -27.38 -31.23
N SER A 100 -6.23 -27.99 -32.39
CA SER A 100 -6.58 -27.29 -33.61
C SER A 100 -8.09 -27.07 -33.71
N LEU A 101 -8.51 -25.82 -33.88
CA LEU A 101 -9.90 -25.45 -34.11
C LEU A 101 -10.17 -25.17 -35.60
N PRO A 102 -11.41 -25.41 -36.09
CA PRO A 102 -11.80 -25.00 -37.43
C PRO A 102 -11.56 -23.52 -37.72
N THR A 103 -11.00 -23.21 -38.89
CA THR A 103 -10.77 -21.83 -39.36
C THR A 103 -12.07 -21.23 -39.92
N GLY A 104 -12.25 -19.91 -39.75
CA GLY A 104 -13.36 -19.17 -40.37
C GLY A 104 -14.33 -18.57 -39.37
N VAL A 105 -15.57 -18.36 -39.80
CA VAL A 105 -16.64 -17.78 -38.97
C VAL A 105 -16.91 -18.67 -37.75
N PRO A 106 -17.17 -18.10 -36.56
CA PRO A 106 -17.57 -18.87 -35.39
C PRO A 106 -18.79 -19.76 -35.66
N THR A 107 -18.67 -21.01 -35.27
CA THR A 107 -19.68 -22.08 -35.27
C THR A 107 -19.61 -22.79 -33.92
N THR A 108 -20.55 -23.66 -33.58
CA THR A 108 -20.53 -24.44 -32.33
C THR A 108 -19.21 -25.21 -32.12
N ALA A 109 -18.49 -25.57 -33.19
CA ALA A 109 -17.26 -26.36 -33.12
C ALA A 109 -16.00 -25.54 -32.75
N ASN A 110 -16.01 -24.21 -32.91
CA ASN A 110 -14.90 -23.32 -32.56
C ASN A 110 -15.34 -22.14 -31.65
N LEU A 111 -16.63 -22.10 -31.27
CA LEU A 111 -17.15 -21.17 -30.29
C LEU A 111 -16.38 -21.32 -28.98
N ASP A 112 -15.92 -20.19 -28.45
CA ASP A 112 -15.19 -20.07 -27.18
C ASP A 112 -13.97 -21.00 -27.02
N GLY A 113 -13.42 -21.48 -28.14
CA GLY A 113 -12.26 -22.36 -28.12
C GLY A 113 -12.48 -23.68 -27.37
N LEU A 114 -13.63 -24.33 -27.60
CA LEU A 114 -14.01 -25.57 -26.95
C LEU A 114 -12.85 -26.60 -26.92
N GLY A 115 -12.54 -27.11 -25.73
CA GLY A 115 -11.51 -28.13 -25.51
C GLY A 115 -10.07 -27.61 -25.43
N VAL A 116 -9.83 -26.32 -25.67
CA VAL A 116 -8.49 -25.70 -25.54
C VAL A 116 -8.10 -25.53 -24.08
N ALA A 117 -9.00 -25.00 -23.25
CA ALA A 117 -8.76 -24.88 -21.80
C ALA A 117 -9.05 -26.21 -21.11
N LYS A 118 -8.11 -26.66 -20.28
CA LYS A 118 -8.17 -27.94 -19.56
C LYS A 118 -7.69 -27.76 -18.13
N ALA A 119 -8.02 -28.71 -17.26
CA ALA A 119 -7.36 -28.85 -15.97
C ALA A 119 -6.87 -30.27 -15.75
N LYS A 120 -5.83 -30.41 -14.93
CA LYS A 120 -5.20 -31.69 -14.66
C LYS A 120 -4.59 -31.68 -13.26
N ILE A 121 -4.54 -32.88 -12.67
CA ILE A 121 -3.74 -33.14 -11.47
C ILE A 121 -2.30 -33.43 -11.90
N VAL A 122 -1.36 -32.63 -11.39
CA VAL A 122 0.07 -32.88 -11.57
C VAL A 122 0.60 -33.48 -10.26
N PRO A 123 1.02 -34.75 -10.26
CA PRO A 123 1.46 -35.39 -9.04
C PRO A 123 2.79 -34.84 -8.55
N GLY A 124 2.93 -34.65 -7.24
CA GLY A 124 4.21 -34.35 -6.60
C GLY A 124 5.06 -35.59 -6.35
N THR A 125 6.16 -35.42 -5.64
CA THR A 125 7.03 -36.52 -5.22
C THR A 125 6.63 -37.01 -3.83
N ALA A 126 6.41 -38.32 -3.69
CA ALA A 126 6.08 -38.92 -2.40
C ALA A 126 7.32 -38.97 -1.49
N ALA A 127 7.20 -38.43 -0.28
CA ALA A 127 8.28 -38.40 0.72
C ALA A 127 7.70 -38.14 2.11
N ALA A 128 8.46 -38.46 3.17
CA ALA A 128 8.08 -38.12 4.55
C ALA A 128 7.81 -36.61 4.74
N SER A 129 8.55 -35.77 4.00
CA SER A 129 8.25 -34.36 3.80
C SER A 129 7.97 -34.12 2.31
N PRO A 130 6.70 -34.20 1.88
CA PRO A 130 6.35 -34.16 0.47
C PRO A 130 6.54 -32.76 -0.12
N VAL A 131 6.95 -32.70 -1.38
CA VAL A 131 7.14 -31.45 -2.12
C VAL A 131 6.26 -31.46 -3.37
N ALA A 132 5.61 -30.33 -3.65
CA ALA A 132 4.79 -30.16 -4.85
C ALA A 132 5.64 -30.20 -6.13
N ALA A 133 5.00 -30.53 -7.25
CA ALA A 133 5.66 -30.52 -8.56
C ALA A 133 6.22 -29.13 -8.90
N ASN A 134 7.46 -29.07 -9.40
CA ASN A 134 8.08 -27.83 -9.87
C ASN A 134 7.62 -27.49 -11.30
N ALA A 135 8.03 -26.32 -11.81
CA ALA A 135 7.64 -25.85 -13.15
C ALA A 135 7.98 -26.84 -14.27
N THR A 136 9.14 -27.52 -14.19
CA THR A 136 9.57 -28.53 -15.17
C THR A 136 8.64 -29.75 -15.17
N ALA A 137 8.27 -30.24 -13.98
CA ALA A 137 7.35 -31.37 -13.84
C ALA A 137 5.92 -31.01 -14.29
N ILE A 138 5.47 -29.78 -14.04
CA ILE A 138 4.18 -29.29 -14.57
C ILE A 138 4.21 -29.31 -16.09
N GLN A 139 5.23 -28.71 -16.73
CA GLN A 139 5.37 -28.65 -18.19
C GLN A 139 5.45 -30.05 -18.82
N ALA A 140 6.12 -31.01 -18.18
CA ALA A 140 6.13 -32.40 -18.63
C ALA A 140 4.74 -33.05 -18.58
N SER A 141 3.91 -32.67 -17.60
CA SER A 141 2.55 -33.21 -17.43
C SER A 141 1.49 -32.56 -18.31
N VAL A 142 1.54 -31.23 -18.48
CA VAL A 142 0.54 -30.48 -19.28
C VAL A 142 0.92 -30.34 -20.76
N GLY A 143 2.16 -30.63 -21.12
CA GLY A 143 2.71 -30.49 -22.47
C GLY A 143 3.64 -29.27 -22.57
N SER A 144 4.80 -29.46 -23.20
CA SER A 144 5.82 -28.42 -23.30
C SER A 144 5.29 -27.18 -24.03
N GLY A 145 5.46 -26.01 -23.40
CA GLY A 145 5.04 -24.74 -23.99
C GLY A 145 3.56 -24.41 -23.78
N ASN A 146 2.80 -25.30 -23.13
CA ASN A 146 1.44 -25.00 -22.70
C ASN A 146 1.50 -24.08 -21.47
N PRO A 147 0.87 -22.90 -21.51
CA PRO A 147 0.84 -22.02 -20.36
C PRO A 147 -0.19 -22.51 -19.36
N TYR A 148 0.07 -22.21 -18.09
CA TYR A 148 -0.70 -22.75 -16.98
C TYR A 148 -0.79 -21.78 -15.82
N THR A 149 -1.78 -22.00 -14.96
CA THR A 149 -1.90 -21.39 -13.64
C THR A 149 -2.23 -22.49 -12.62
N VAL A 150 -1.73 -22.33 -11.39
CA VAL A 150 -1.94 -23.29 -10.30
C VAL A 150 -3.01 -22.74 -9.38
N VAL A 151 -4.04 -23.54 -9.09
CA VAL A 151 -5.18 -23.08 -8.28
C VAL A 151 -5.20 -23.70 -6.88
N ALA A 152 -4.66 -24.90 -6.70
CA ALA A 152 -4.58 -25.51 -5.37
C ALA A 152 -3.42 -26.50 -5.27
N GLN A 153 -2.98 -26.71 -4.03
CA GLN A 153 -2.18 -27.86 -3.62
C GLN A 153 -3.05 -28.83 -2.83
N VAL A 154 -2.98 -30.11 -3.15
CA VAL A 154 -3.75 -31.17 -2.50
C VAL A 154 -2.79 -32.15 -1.88
N ARG A 155 -2.77 -32.23 -0.55
CA ARG A 155 -1.99 -33.22 0.17
C ARG A 155 -2.74 -34.56 0.18
N VAL A 156 -2.13 -35.58 -0.39
CA VAL A 156 -2.65 -36.95 -0.38
C VAL A 156 -1.82 -37.74 0.62
N ASP A 157 -2.41 -38.10 1.76
CA ASP A 157 -1.73 -38.91 2.77
C ASP A 157 -1.67 -40.39 2.36
N ALA A 158 -0.72 -41.15 2.92
CA ALA A 158 -0.56 -42.56 2.61
C ALA A 158 -1.84 -43.36 2.96
N GLY A 159 -2.29 -44.20 2.04
CA GLY A 159 -3.42 -45.13 2.25
C GLY A 159 -4.82 -44.50 2.34
N VAL A 160 -4.99 -43.21 2.08
CA VAL A 160 -6.33 -42.58 2.13
C VAL A 160 -7.16 -42.90 0.89
N SER A 161 -8.47 -43.01 1.06
CA SER A 161 -9.46 -43.22 -0.03
C SER A 161 -10.31 -41.97 -0.32
N VAL A 162 -10.14 -40.91 0.46
CA VAL A 162 -10.82 -39.62 0.33
C VAL A 162 -9.87 -38.46 0.64
N ILE A 163 -10.14 -37.29 0.07
CA ILE A 163 -9.42 -36.05 0.39
C ILE A 163 -10.25 -35.23 1.36
N ALA A 164 -9.68 -34.88 2.52
CA ALA A 164 -10.33 -33.98 3.48
C ALA A 164 -10.12 -32.51 3.08
N SER A 165 -11.07 -31.64 3.43
CA SER A 165 -11.02 -30.20 3.10
C SER A 165 -9.76 -29.51 3.61
N ASN A 166 -9.31 -29.85 4.82
CA ASN A 166 -8.07 -29.32 5.42
C ASN A 166 -6.77 -29.80 4.74
N LYS A 167 -6.86 -30.67 3.73
CA LYS A 167 -5.72 -31.12 2.92
C LYS A 167 -5.60 -30.37 1.60
N ILE A 168 -6.51 -29.42 1.35
CA ILE A 168 -6.49 -28.57 0.17
C ILE A 168 -6.02 -27.19 0.59
N THR A 169 -4.90 -26.75 0.03
CA THR A 169 -4.37 -25.40 0.22
C THR A 169 -4.62 -24.61 -1.05
N ASP A 170 -5.31 -23.48 -0.91
CA ASP A 170 -5.52 -22.53 -1.99
C ASP A 170 -4.23 -21.79 -2.30
N VAL A 171 -3.83 -21.79 -3.58
CA VAL A 171 -2.64 -21.08 -4.07
C VAL A 171 -2.95 -20.20 -5.28
N ARG A 172 -4.24 -19.89 -5.50
CA ARG A 172 -4.66 -19.00 -6.59
C ARG A 172 -4.00 -17.64 -6.42
N ALA A 173 -3.33 -17.19 -7.49
CA ALA A 173 -2.93 -15.78 -7.59
C ALA A 173 -4.16 -14.96 -7.97
N LEU A 174 -4.85 -14.37 -7.00
CA LEU A 174 -6.06 -13.59 -7.28
C LEU A 174 -5.74 -12.31 -8.07
N SER A 175 -6.61 -12.01 -9.04
CA SER A 175 -6.49 -10.87 -9.93
C SER A 175 -6.76 -9.58 -9.17
N THR A 176 -5.84 -8.63 -9.30
CA THR A 176 -5.95 -7.28 -8.72
C THR A 176 -5.59 -6.24 -9.78
N PRO A 177 -6.29 -5.10 -9.84
CA PRO A 177 -5.92 -4.03 -10.75
C PRO A 177 -4.48 -3.53 -10.50
N VAL A 178 -3.71 -3.36 -11.57
CA VAL A 178 -2.38 -2.73 -11.51
C VAL A 178 -2.58 -1.22 -11.45
N ILE A 179 -2.45 -0.67 -10.26
CA ILE A 179 -2.48 0.76 -10.02
C ILE A 179 -1.04 1.25 -9.90
N ALA A 180 -0.63 2.18 -10.77
CA ALA A 180 0.72 2.71 -10.74
C ALA A 180 0.96 3.51 -9.44
N ASN A 181 2.19 3.45 -8.91
CA ASN A 181 2.54 4.21 -7.71
C ASN A 181 2.29 5.72 -7.95
N GLY A 182 1.63 6.39 -7.02
CA GLY A 182 1.25 7.80 -7.13
C GLY A 182 0.13 8.10 -8.15
N SER A 183 -0.46 7.10 -8.82
CA SER A 183 -1.55 7.31 -9.78
C SER A 183 -2.93 7.51 -9.13
N ILE A 184 -3.03 7.22 -7.84
CA ILE A 184 -4.15 7.68 -7.01
C ILE A 184 -3.70 9.02 -6.40
N PRO A 185 -4.06 10.17 -7.00
CA PRO A 185 -3.89 11.42 -6.31
C PRO A 185 -4.81 11.42 -5.08
N PHE A 186 -4.23 11.61 -3.90
CA PHE A 186 -4.99 11.87 -2.66
C PHE A 186 -5.94 13.09 -2.80
N ALA A 187 -5.73 13.91 -3.84
CA ALA A 187 -6.53 15.08 -4.20
C ALA A 187 -7.99 14.80 -4.67
N LYS A 188 -8.54 13.59 -4.56
CA LYS A 188 -9.90 13.25 -5.06
C LYS A 188 -10.97 12.91 -4.02
N THR A 189 -10.81 13.36 -2.78
CA THR A 189 -11.97 13.67 -1.93
C THR A 189 -11.86 15.11 -1.47
N SER A 190 -12.21 16.04 -2.36
CA SER A 190 -12.36 17.45 -2.01
C SER A 190 -13.27 17.58 -0.78
N GLY A 191 -12.68 17.93 0.37
CA GLY A 191 -13.39 18.59 1.46
C GLY A 191 -13.88 17.75 2.65
N ILE A 192 -13.30 16.60 2.99
CA ILE A 192 -13.77 15.88 4.20
C ILE A 192 -12.66 15.54 5.22
N TRP A 193 -11.40 15.41 4.84
CA TRP A 193 -10.35 14.91 5.75
C TRP A 193 -9.09 15.79 5.77
N TRP A 194 -8.31 15.67 6.84
CA TRP A 194 -6.98 16.26 6.93
C TRP A 194 -6.05 15.58 5.92
N GLU A 195 -5.53 16.34 4.96
CA GLU A 195 -4.55 15.88 3.96
C GLU A 195 -3.15 16.28 4.42
N GLU A 196 -2.16 15.39 4.34
CA GLU A 196 -0.76 15.77 4.54
C GLU A 196 -0.29 16.64 3.36
N ILE A 197 0.01 17.91 3.63
CA ILE A 197 0.41 18.90 2.62
C ILE A 197 1.89 19.27 2.70
N GLY A 198 2.61 18.82 3.73
CA GLY A 198 4.04 19.00 3.85
C GLY A 198 4.64 18.25 5.04
N ARG A 199 5.88 17.80 4.88
CA ARG A 199 6.66 17.11 5.91
C ARG A 199 8.12 17.48 5.80
N THR A 200 8.81 17.54 6.92
CA THR A 200 10.27 17.50 6.97
C THR A 200 10.71 16.67 8.17
N THR A 201 11.52 15.64 7.89
CA THR A 201 12.15 14.79 8.92
C THR A 201 13.66 14.94 8.77
N ILE A 202 14.35 15.27 9.86
CA ILE A 202 15.79 15.54 9.79
C ILE A 202 16.61 14.25 9.87
N GLY A 203 17.53 14.08 8.92
CA GLY A 203 18.49 12.96 8.90
C GLY A 203 19.80 13.26 9.63
N THR A 204 20.04 14.52 10.00
CA THR A 204 21.24 14.99 10.70
C THR A 204 20.85 16.01 11.77
N PRO A 205 21.55 16.07 12.91
CA PRO A 205 21.25 17.06 13.94
C PRO A 205 21.31 18.50 13.39
N THR A 206 20.31 19.31 13.73
CA THR A 206 20.19 20.69 13.24
C THR A 206 19.40 21.56 14.23
N ASN A 207 19.50 22.88 14.05
CA ASN A 207 18.77 23.88 14.84
C ASN A 207 17.47 24.34 14.18
N THR A 208 17.15 23.87 12.98
CA THR A 208 15.94 24.31 12.27
C THR A 208 15.36 23.17 11.46
N ILE A 209 14.05 23.01 11.57
CA ILE A 209 13.23 22.15 10.71
C ILE A 209 12.23 23.06 9.99
N SER A 210 12.34 23.14 8.67
CA SER A 210 11.52 24.03 7.85
C SER A 210 10.69 23.21 6.87
N VAL A 211 9.37 23.35 6.93
CA VAL A 211 8.46 22.85 5.90
C VAL A 211 8.09 24.02 5.01
N THR A 212 8.58 24.02 3.77
CA THR A 212 8.43 25.12 2.80
C THR A 212 7.51 24.72 1.64
N GLY A 213 6.98 25.71 0.91
CA GLY A 213 6.15 25.45 -0.28
C GLY A 213 4.77 24.87 0.01
N LEU A 214 4.23 25.11 1.22
CA LEU A 214 2.93 24.61 1.61
C LEU A 214 1.83 25.22 0.72
N PRO A 215 0.95 24.41 0.13
CA PRO A 215 -0.28 24.90 -0.49
C PRO A 215 -1.12 25.70 0.50
N ILE A 216 -1.76 26.76 0.02
CA ILE A 216 -2.62 27.59 0.88
C ILE A 216 -3.91 26.80 1.20
N ARG A 217 -4.11 26.53 2.50
CA ARG A 217 -5.32 25.90 3.06
C ARG A 217 -5.85 26.76 4.21
N LYS A 218 -7.17 26.85 4.35
CA LYS A 218 -7.82 27.68 5.39
C LYS A 218 -7.61 27.15 6.81
N HIS A 219 -7.45 25.84 6.95
CA HIS A 219 -7.24 25.16 8.22
C HIS A 219 -5.98 24.32 8.13
N LEU A 220 -5.04 24.54 9.05
CA LEU A 220 -3.85 23.71 9.18
C LEU A 220 -3.87 22.97 10.52
N HIS A 221 -3.37 21.74 10.53
CA HIS A 221 -3.04 20.98 11.73
C HIS A 221 -1.57 20.61 11.67
N VAL A 222 -0.80 21.06 12.65
CA VAL A 222 0.66 20.91 12.66
C VAL A 222 1.03 19.95 13.78
N ILE A 223 1.83 18.94 13.44
CA ILE A 223 2.38 17.97 14.38
C ILE A 223 3.89 18.16 14.39
N VAL A 224 4.43 18.44 15.56
CA VAL A 224 5.86 18.66 15.79
C VAL A 224 6.35 17.60 16.75
N THR A 225 7.33 16.80 16.33
CA THR A 225 7.98 15.78 17.16
C THR A 225 9.46 16.09 17.22
N LEU A 226 9.98 16.39 18.40
CA LEU A 226 11.38 16.78 18.58
C LEU A 226 12.06 15.88 19.60
N PHE A 227 13.30 15.55 19.30
CA PHE A 227 14.20 14.84 20.19
C PHE A 227 15.44 15.71 20.44
N SER A 228 15.95 15.71 21.66
CA SER A 228 17.25 16.31 21.98
C SER A 228 18.39 15.34 21.60
N THR A 229 19.55 15.87 21.20
CA THR A 229 20.73 15.04 20.86
C THR A 229 21.35 14.32 22.05
N ALA A 230 21.02 14.73 23.28
CA ALA A 230 21.49 14.11 24.51
C ALA A 230 20.47 14.32 25.65
N PRO A 231 20.38 13.38 26.61
CA PRO A 231 19.44 13.50 27.71
C PRO A 231 19.78 14.69 28.61
N ASN A 232 18.74 15.36 29.11
CA ASN A 232 18.79 16.54 29.96
C ASN A 232 19.34 17.81 29.30
N TYR A 233 19.33 17.88 27.97
CA TYR A 233 19.67 19.11 27.24
C TYR A 233 18.45 20.02 27.02
N ASN A 234 18.70 21.29 26.76
CA ASN A 234 17.66 22.24 26.41
C ASN A 234 17.47 22.27 24.88
N ILE A 235 16.28 21.86 24.41
CA ILE A 235 15.77 22.22 23.08
C ILE A 235 14.66 23.26 23.26
N GLY A 236 14.96 24.51 22.91
CA GLY A 236 14.04 25.64 23.06
C GLY A 236 13.22 25.82 21.80
N ALA A 237 12.22 24.97 21.57
CA ALA A 237 11.49 25.00 20.31
C ALA A 237 10.62 26.25 20.17
N ILE A 238 10.82 26.98 19.08
CA ILE A 238 10.01 28.14 18.70
C ILE A 238 9.43 27.94 17.30
N VAL A 239 8.19 28.38 17.09
CA VAL A 239 7.52 28.36 15.79
C VAL A 239 7.61 29.73 15.16
N ARG A 240 7.96 29.76 13.87
CA ARG A 240 7.76 30.90 12.99
C ARG A 240 6.94 30.48 11.77
N PHE A 241 6.14 31.41 11.29
CA PHE A 241 5.37 31.27 10.06
C PHE A 241 6.01 32.15 8.99
N ASN A 242 6.23 31.58 7.80
CA ASN A 242 6.84 32.27 6.68
C ASN A 242 8.20 32.92 7.03
N ASN A 243 8.98 32.30 7.91
CA ASN A 243 10.23 32.83 8.45
C ASN A 243 10.10 34.26 9.03
N ASP A 244 8.92 34.66 9.49
CA ASP A 244 8.71 35.98 10.10
C ASP A 244 9.37 36.01 11.48
N SER A 245 10.42 36.83 11.59
CA SER A 245 11.14 37.09 12.85
C SER A 245 10.80 38.45 13.45
N GLY A 246 9.83 39.18 12.89
CA GLY A 246 9.34 40.45 13.43
C GLY A 246 8.43 40.25 14.65
N SER A 247 8.15 41.34 15.37
CA SER A 247 7.32 41.36 16.60
C SER A 247 5.81 41.16 16.34
N ASN A 248 5.46 40.10 15.59
CA ASN A 248 4.11 39.83 15.10
C ASN A 248 3.40 38.69 15.84
N TYR A 249 4.00 38.19 16.93
CA TYR A 249 3.48 37.02 17.65
C TYR A 249 2.99 37.36 19.05
N VAL A 250 1.93 36.67 19.46
CA VAL A 250 1.39 36.69 20.82
C VAL A 250 1.16 35.26 21.27
N LYS A 251 1.47 34.93 22.53
CA LYS A 251 1.20 33.63 23.15
C LYS A 251 0.68 33.79 24.57
N ARG A 252 -0.26 32.93 24.96
CA ARG A 252 -0.60 32.61 26.35
C ARG A 252 -0.62 31.10 26.52
N SER A 253 -0.02 30.59 27.59
CA SER A 253 -0.04 29.16 27.93
C SER A 253 -0.32 28.90 29.40
N ALA A 254 -0.72 27.66 29.70
CA ALA A 254 -0.83 27.11 31.03
C ALA A 254 -0.16 25.73 31.05
N ASP A 255 0.54 25.42 32.14
CA ASP A 255 1.18 24.12 32.35
C ASP A 255 0.31 23.28 33.29
N ASN A 256 0.18 21.99 32.99
CA ASN A 256 -0.55 20.99 33.76
C ASN A 256 -1.97 21.43 34.14
N TYR A 257 -2.66 22.12 33.22
CA TYR A 257 -4.01 22.68 33.43
C TYR A 257 -4.09 23.67 34.61
N GLY A 258 -2.96 24.27 34.99
CA GLY A 258 -2.88 25.27 36.04
C GLY A 258 -3.38 26.65 35.59
N ALA A 259 -3.10 27.67 36.40
CA ALA A 259 -3.42 29.05 36.05
C ALA A 259 -2.64 29.48 34.79
N PRO A 260 -3.25 30.29 33.90
CA PRO A 260 -2.55 30.79 32.73
C PRO A 260 -1.38 31.69 33.15
N GLY A 261 -0.24 31.47 32.51
CA GLY A 261 0.95 32.29 32.70
C GLY A 261 0.80 33.70 32.09
N THR A 262 1.84 34.50 32.28
CA THR A 262 1.95 35.85 31.70
C THR A 262 1.77 35.81 30.18
N VAL A 263 0.97 36.74 29.65
CA VAL A 263 0.80 36.90 28.20
C VAL A 263 2.08 37.45 27.61
N LEU A 264 2.62 36.75 26.62
CA LEU A 264 3.77 37.20 25.85
C LEU A 264 3.24 37.94 24.62
N VAL A 265 3.48 39.26 24.56
CA VAL A 265 3.05 40.13 23.44
C VAL A 265 4.24 40.63 22.64
N ALA A 266 4.02 41.01 21.38
CA ALA A 266 5.05 41.58 20.49
C ALA A 266 6.30 40.69 20.35
N GLN A 267 6.11 39.37 20.35
CA GLN A 267 7.19 38.38 20.24
C GLN A 267 7.58 38.14 18.78
N SER A 268 8.78 37.59 18.58
CA SER A 268 9.32 37.20 17.27
C SER A 268 9.02 35.76 16.85
N ASN A 269 8.20 35.06 17.64
CA ASN A 269 7.88 33.64 17.50
C ASN A 269 6.78 33.21 18.49
N ILE A 270 6.30 31.98 18.33
CA ILE A 270 5.53 31.25 19.34
C ILE A 270 6.46 30.23 20.00
N SER A 271 6.76 30.37 21.30
CA SER A 271 7.52 29.33 22.00
C SER A 271 6.67 28.07 22.19
N LEU A 272 7.24 26.87 22.07
CA LEU A 272 6.59 25.58 22.36
C LEU A 272 7.13 24.91 23.63
N THR A 273 8.04 25.58 24.34
CA THR A 273 8.69 25.02 25.52
C THR A 273 8.91 26.11 26.57
N ALA A 274 8.60 25.82 27.84
CA ALA A 274 8.86 26.73 28.97
C ALA A 274 9.95 26.22 29.93
N THR A 275 10.41 24.96 29.77
CA THR A 275 11.36 24.32 30.69
C THR A 275 12.80 24.35 30.17
N THR A 276 13.76 24.34 31.10
CA THR A 276 15.20 24.36 30.78
C THR A 276 15.76 23.00 30.40
N THR A 277 15.03 21.90 30.60
CA THR A 277 15.53 20.53 30.40
C THR A 277 14.47 19.68 29.69
N ILE A 278 14.74 19.22 28.47
CA ILE A 278 13.77 18.51 27.63
C ILE A 278 14.45 17.36 26.88
N ASN A 279 13.93 16.16 27.04
CA ASN A 279 14.39 15.00 26.28
C ASN A 279 13.69 14.89 24.94
N SER A 280 12.37 15.02 24.96
CA SER A 280 11.52 15.02 23.76
C SER A 280 10.29 15.89 23.95
N LEU A 281 9.76 16.38 22.83
CA LEU A 281 8.54 17.18 22.75
C LEU A 281 7.65 16.57 21.66
N ILE A 282 6.37 16.41 21.97
CA ILE A 282 5.34 16.35 20.93
C ILE A 282 4.39 17.53 21.11
N SER A 283 4.23 18.33 20.06
CA SER A 283 3.29 19.45 20.02
C SER A 283 2.32 19.27 18.86
N LYS A 284 1.04 19.56 19.12
CA LYS A 284 -0.02 19.56 18.12
C LYS A 284 -0.79 20.85 18.22
N PHE A 285 -0.94 21.55 17.11
CA PHE A 285 -1.70 22.80 17.09
C PHE A 285 -2.42 23.02 15.77
N ASP A 286 -3.59 23.64 15.89
CA ASP A 286 -4.43 24.04 14.77
C ASP A 286 -4.22 25.52 14.46
N VAL A 287 -4.23 25.87 13.17
CA VAL A 287 -4.09 27.25 12.68
C VAL A 287 -5.27 27.60 11.79
N LEU A 288 -5.96 28.70 12.12
CA LEU A 288 -6.86 29.38 11.20
C LEU A 288 -6.05 30.26 10.26
N ASN A 289 -5.97 29.87 8.98
CA ASN A 289 -5.04 30.41 8.00
C ASN A 289 -5.75 31.13 6.85
N TYR A 290 -6.43 32.24 7.16
CA TYR A 290 -7.01 33.11 6.16
C TYR A 290 -6.05 34.25 5.84
N THR A 291 -5.73 34.46 4.54
CA THR A 291 -4.77 35.48 4.11
C THR A 291 -5.08 36.86 4.71
N ALA A 292 -6.34 37.31 4.61
CA ALA A 292 -6.78 38.65 5.00
C ALA A 292 -7.01 38.88 6.50
N TYR A 293 -6.82 37.86 7.34
CA TYR A 293 -7.06 37.93 8.79
C TYR A 293 -5.82 37.56 9.57
N GLU A 294 -5.76 37.93 10.84
CA GLU A 294 -4.74 37.40 11.75
C GLU A 294 -4.93 35.88 11.92
N LYS A 295 -3.84 35.17 12.17
CA LYS A 295 -3.85 33.71 12.26
C LYS A 295 -4.04 33.35 13.72
N SER A 296 -5.15 32.71 14.03
CA SER A 296 -5.44 32.21 15.37
C SER A 296 -4.92 30.78 15.51
N ILE A 297 -4.25 30.50 16.63
CA ILE A 297 -3.61 29.22 16.90
C ILE A 297 -4.06 28.71 18.26
N THR A 298 -4.38 27.42 18.33
CA THR A 298 -4.63 26.69 19.59
C THR A 298 -3.86 25.39 19.58
N GLY A 299 -3.30 24.98 20.70
CA GLY A 299 -2.46 23.79 20.73
C GLY A 299 -2.22 23.19 22.11
N VAL A 300 -1.67 21.98 22.07
CA VAL A 300 -1.25 21.21 23.24
C VAL A 300 0.13 20.62 22.97
N GLU A 301 0.96 20.66 24.01
CA GLU A 301 2.31 20.13 24.05
C GLU A 301 2.39 19.07 25.14
N ASN A 302 3.12 17.98 24.87
CA ASN A 302 3.57 17.05 25.89
C ASN A 302 5.10 17.05 25.88
N ILE A 303 5.68 17.42 27.01
CA ILE A 303 7.10 17.65 27.20
C ILE A 303 7.62 16.56 28.12
N ASN A 304 8.52 15.73 27.60
CA ASN A 304 9.21 14.75 28.43
C ASN A 304 10.48 15.38 29.02
N VAL A 305 10.50 15.51 30.35
CA VAL A 305 11.61 16.07 31.11
C VAL A 305 12.40 14.90 31.70
N GLY A 306 13.65 14.69 31.30
CA GLY A 306 14.49 13.63 31.88
C GLY A 306 14.11 12.20 31.46
N ASN A 307 14.92 11.22 31.89
CA ASN A 307 14.85 9.81 31.46
C ASN A 307 14.55 8.84 32.63
N SER A 308 13.95 9.36 33.69
CA SER A 308 13.62 8.63 34.91
C SER A 308 12.11 8.67 35.16
N SER A 309 11.57 7.62 35.76
CA SER A 309 10.18 7.58 36.24
C SER A 309 9.90 8.59 37.37
N SER A 310 10.94 9.19 37.96
CA SER A 310 10.82 10.30 38.92
C SER A 310 10.60 11.67 38.26
N ASN A 311 10.76 11.78 36.94
CA ASN A 311 10.51 13.01 36.22
C ASN A 311 9.14 12.92 35.52
N ALA A 312 8.16 13.64 36.06
CA ALA A 312 6.85 13.73 35.43
C ALA A 312 6.93 14.54 34.12
N SER A 313 6.24 14.07 33.08
CA SER A 313 6.04 14.85 31.87
C SER A 313 5.16 16.07 32.16
N VAL A 314 5.40 17.15 31.42
CA VAL A 314 4.58 18.37 31.50
C VAL A 314 3.64 18.41 30.31
N ILE A 315 2.37 18.69 30.54
CA ILE A 315 1.43 19.02 29.47
C ILE A 315 1.24 20.53 29.49
N ALA A 316 1.51 21.21 28.38
CA ALA A 316 1.21 22.63 28.23
C ALA A 316 0.09 22.84 27.22
N GLN A 317 -0.85 23.73 27.52
CA GLN A 317 -1.86 24.17 26.56
C GLN A 317 -1.62 25.62 26.22
N PHE A 318 -1.84 26.01 24.97
CA PHE A 318 -1.62 27.39 24.55
C PHE A 318 -2.64 27.89 23.55
N SER A 319 -2.82 29.21 23.59
CA SER A 319 -3.43 30.00 22.53
C SER A 319 -2.39 30.99 22.03
N ALA A 320 -2.32 31.17 20.73
CA ALA A 320 -1.38 32.08 20.11
C ALA A 320 -1.98 32.79 18.91
N LYS A 321 -1.30 33.83 18.47
CA LYS A 321 -1.67 34.61 17.30
C LYS A 321 -0.44 34.99 16.51
N TRP A 322 -0.56 34.96 15.19
CA TRP A 322 0.34 35.66 14.28
C TRP A 322 -0.42 36.78 13.56
N ALA A 323 0.00 38.02 13.81
CA ALA A 323 -0.75 39.24 13.46
C ALA A 323 -0.68 39.62 11.97
N ASN A 324 0.08 38.89 11.15
CA ASN A 324 0.21 39.20 9.73
C ASN A 324 -1.11 38.95 8.98
N THR A 325 -1.68 39.99 8.35
CA THR A 325 -2.92 39.95 7.55
C THR A 325 -2.68 40.04 6.05
N THR A 326 -1.42 40.02 5.62
CA THR A 326 -1.01 40.21 4.22
C THR A 326 -0.63 38.89 3.53
N ALA A 327 -0.35 37.84 4.30
CA ALA A 327 0.05 36.54 3.80
C ALA A 327 -0.65 35.41 4.54
N ALA A 328 -1.00 34.33 3.83
CA ALA A 328 -1.30 33.05 4.45
C ALA A 328 0.01 32.30 4.75
N VAL A 329 -0.04 31.34 5.68
CA VAL A 329 1.06 30.45 6.01
C VAL A 329 1.35 29.55 4.80
N SER A 330 2.55 29.69 4.24
CA SER A 330 3.11 28.86 3.18
C SER A 330 4.41 28.17 3.61
N GLN A 331 4.89 28.47 4.82
CA GLN A 331 6.05 27.86 5.44
C GLN A 331 5.90 27.85 6.96
N ILE A 332 6.35 26.76 7.59
CA ILE A 332 6.43 26.62 9.04
C ILE A 332 7.86 26.25 9.40
N ASP A 333 8.45 27.04 10.30
CA ASP A 333 9.80 26.84 10.79
C ASP A 333 9.75 26.51 12.29
N ILE A 334 10.35 25.39 12.66
CA ILE A 334 10.64 25.06 14.05
C ILE A 334 12.12 25.31 14.29
N VAL A 335 12.41 26.39 15.00
CA VAL A 335 13.77 26.85 15.28
C VAL A 335 14.12 26.55 16.73
N ASN A 336 15.35 26.11 16.96
CA ASN A 336 15.86 25.88 18.29
C ASN A 336 16.47 27.18 18.84
N ALA A 337 15.89 27.71 19.90
CA ALA A 337 16.42 28.81 20.71
C ALA A 337 17.18 28.31 21.96
N GLY A 338 17.28 26.99 22.15
CA GLY A 338 18.01 26.35 23.25
C GLY A 338 19.51 26.21 22.97
N THR A 339 20.20 25.59 23.92
CA THR A 339 21.66 25.39 23.87
C THR A 339 22.09 24.11 23.14
N SER A 340 21.15 23.21 22.81
CA SER A 340 21.43 21.93 22.13
C SER A 340 21.06 21.97 20.64
N GLN A 341 20.82 20.81 20.02
CA GLN A 341 20.27 20.66 18.66
C GLN A 341 19.11 19.67 18.68
N TYR A 342 18.27 19.71 17.65
CA TYR A 342 17.31 18.63 17.39
C TYR A 342 18.06 17.41 16.87
N ALA A 343 17.76 16.24 17.41
CA ALA A 343 18.35 14.98 17.01
C ALA A 343 17.69 14.41 15.74
N ILE A 344 18.38 13.46 15.11
CA ILE A 344 17.87 12.71 13.97
C ILE A 344 16.49 12.10 14.26
N GLY A 345 15.62 12.07 13.26
CA GLY A 345 14.24 11.59 13.42
C GLY A 345 13.27 12.61 14.01
N SER A 346 13.73 13.80 14.44
CA SER A 346 12.81 14.91 14.71
C SER A 346 12.10 15.32 13.41
N GLU A 347 10.84 15.70 13.51
CA GLU A 347 9.99 15.95 12.35
C GLU A 347 8.91 17.01 12.59
N VAL A 348 8.49 17.61 11.48
CA VAL A 348 7.32 18.47 11.40
C VAL A 348 6.44 17.95 10.27
N ILE A 349 5.18 17.68 10.59
CA ILE A 349 4.15 17.26 9.64
C ILE A 349 3.06 18.33 9.64
N VAL A 350 2.64 18.73 8.44
CA VAL A 350 1.60 19.73 8.24
C VAL A 350 0.46 19.09 7.48
N LEU A 351 -0.71 19.07 8.10
CA LEU A 351 -1.95 18.68 7.48
C LEU A 351 -2.77 19.93 7.13
N GLY A 352 -3.52 19.89 6.04
CA GLY A 352 -4.36 20.97 5.58
C GLY A 352 -5.74 20.50 5.15
N ARG A 353 -6.74 21.38 5.30
CA ARG A 353 -8.08 21.22 4.74
C ARG A 353 -8.73 22.57 4.47
N ASP A 354 -9.79 22.55 3.67
CA ASP A 354 -10.63 23.71 3.33
C ASP A 354 -12.09 23.52 3.73
#